data_AF-A0A830FMU4-F1
#
_entry.id   AF-A0A830FMU4-F1
#
_cell.length_a   1.000
_cell.length_b   1.000
_cell.length_c   1.000
_cell.angle_alpha   90.00
_cell.angle_beta   90.00
_cell.angle_gamma   90.00
#
_symmetry.space_group_name_H-M   'P 1'
#
loop_
_entity.id
_entity.type
_entity.pdbx_description
1 polymer ?
#
loop_
_entity_poly.entity_id
_entity_poly.type
_entity_poly.pdbx_seq_one_letter_code
_entity_poly.pdbx_strand_id
1 'polypeptide(L)'
;MQIAEVEEGGHNSKWGIEDRHWQLARHHLCDDNQIPAESLSAYLFRDYGFEVDDPSAYTLVETFIEEFGYEFGGEAFSHLYRTSDSEITEESFVTND
;
A
#
# COMPACT_ATOMS: atom_id res chain seq x y z
N MET A 1 -13.33 13.30 16.26
CA MET A 1 -12.58 12.29 15.49
C MET A 1 -11.52 13.06 14.71
N GLN A 2 -10.25 12.84 15.03
CA GLN A 2 -9.12 13.61 14.50
C GLN A 2 -8.27 12.67 13.66
N ILE A 3 -8.19 12.93 12.36
CA ILE A 3 -7.33 12.19 11.41
C ILE A 3 -5.95 12.89 11.32
N ALA A 4 -5.86 14.07 11.92
CA ALA A 4 -4.66 14.86 11.97
C ALA A 4 -4.49 15.56 13.33
N GLU A 5 -3.27 15.58 13.86
CA GLU A 5 -2.92 16.42 15.01
C GLU A 5 -2.65 17.85 14.55
N VAL A 6 -3.24 18.84 15.22
CA VAL A 6 -2.98 20.27 14.95
C VAL A 6 -2.22 20.83 16.15
N GLU A 7 -0.93 21.10 15.99
CA GLU A 7 -0.08 21.57 17.10
C GLU A 7 -0.26 23.07 17.42
N GLU A 8 -0.59 23.92 16.43
CA GLU A 8 -0.80 25.37 16.63
C GLU A 8 -1.91 25.91 15.70
N GLY A 9 -2.81 26.76 16.22
CA GLY A 9 -3.92 27.35 15.44
C GLY A 9 -3.58 28.74 14.89
N GLY A 10 -3.56 28.91 13.56
CA GLY A 10 -3.31 30.17 12.86
C GLY A 10 -2.61 29.97 11.49
N HIS A 11 -2.00 31.00 10.92
CA HIS A 11 -1.25 30.92 9.64
C HIS A 11 -0.03 29.94 9.66
N ASN A 12 0.30 29.38 10.84
CA ASN A 12 1.41 28.44 11.07
C ASN A 12 0.94 27.06 11.55
N SER A 13 -0.28 26.65 11.22
CA SER A 13 -0.75 25.32 11.63
C SER A 13 0.11 24.20 11.06
N LYS A 14 0.68 23.41 11.96
CA LYS A 14 1.32 22.12 11.67
C LYS A 14 0.26 21.03 11.79
N TRP A 15 0.20 20.19 10.78
CA TRP A 15 -0.70 19.03 10.72
C TRP A 15 0.17 17.78 10.66
N GLY A 16 -0.04 16.86 11.59
CA GLY A 16 0.52 15.51 11.55
C GLY A 16 -0.57 14.50 11.24
N ILE A 17 -0.22 13.34 10.70
CA ILE A 17 -1.15 12.21 10.63
C ILE A 17 -1.14 11.55 12.02
N GLU A 18 -2.31 11.17 12.53
CA GLU A 18 -2.41 10.51 13.83
C GLU A 18 -1.72 9.12 13.82
N ASP A 19 -1.17 8.75 14.97
CA ASP A 19 -0.58 7.43 15.16
C ASP A 19 -1.63 6.35 14.88
N ARG A 20 -1.27 5.29 14.16
CA ARG A 20 -2.22 4.20 13.83
C ARG A 20 -3.45 4.64 13.02
N HIS A 21 -3.40 5.79 12.32
CA HIS A 21 -4.42 6.22 11.37
C HIS A 21 -4.87 5.13 10.37
N TRP A 22 -4.00 4.17 10.06
CA TRP A 22 -4.32 3.02 9.21
C TRP A 22 -5.47 2.15 9.75
N GLN A 23 -5.70 2.13 11.06
CA GLN A 23 -6.83 1.43 11.66
C GLN A 23 -8.15 2.11 11.28
N LEU A 24 -8.18 3.44 11.36
CA LEU A 24 -9.33 4.23 10.94
C LEU A 24 -9.54 4.16 9.43
N ALA A 25 -8.45 4.13 8.65
CA ALA A 25 -8.53 3.94 7.21
C ALA A 25 -9.17 2.60 6.86
N ARG A 26 -8.77 1.51 7.51
CA ARG A 26 -9.39 0.19 7.31
C ARG A 26 -10.87 0.20 7.68
N HIS A 27 -11.22 0.76 8.83
CA HIS A 27 -12.60 0.80 9.30
C HIS A 27 -13.50 1.63 8.36
N HIS A 28 -13.08 2.84 8.01
CA HIS A 28 -13.92 3.78 7.27
C HIS A 28 -13.86 3.65 5.75
N LEU A 29 -12.73 3.20 5.18
CA LEU A 29 -12.56 3.09 3.72
C LEU A 29 -12.75 1.68 3.21
N CYS A 30 -12.53 0.66 4.06
CA CYS A 30 -12.52 -0.74 3.65
C CYS A 30 -13.60 -1.58 4.36
N ASP A 31 -14.48 -0.96 5.16
CA ASP A 31 -15.51 -1.64 5.96
C ASP A 31 -14.91 -2.79 6.79
N ASP A 32 -13.81 -2.48 7.48
CA ASP A 32 -13.00 -3.41 8.27
C ASP A 32 -12.37 -4.58 7.47
N ASN A 33 -12.41 -4.59 6.15
CA ASN A 33 -11.75 -5.60 5.33
C ASN A 33 -10.29 -5.24 5.03
N GLN A 34 -9.43 -6.26 4.90
CA GLN A 34 -8.10 -6.09 4.36
C GLN A 34 -8.14 -6.08 2.83
N ILE A 35 -7.30 -5.27 2.21
CA ILE A 35 -7.18 -5.18 0.76
C ILE A 35 -6.14 -6.22 0.26
N PRO A 36 -6.41 -6.97 -0.82
CA PRO A 36 -5.41 -7.81 -1.45
C PRO A 36 -4.25 -6.97 -2.01
N ALA A 37 -3.04 -7.14 -1.46
CA ALA A 37 -1.88 -6.34 -1.84
C ALA A 37 -1.48 -6.57 -3.30
N GLU A 38 -1.50 -7.82 -3.75
CA GLU A 38 -1.08 -8.23 -5.09
C GLU A 38 -1.97 -7.57 -6.16
N SER A 39 -3.29 -7.69 -6.01
CA SER A 39 -4.25 -7.10 -6.97
C SER A 39 -4.22 -5.57 -6.96
N LEU A 40 -4.07 -4.95 -5.79
CA LEU A 40 -3.94 -3.51 -5.68
C LEU A 40 -2.67 -3.02 -6.38
N SER A 41 -1.54 -3.68 -6.12
CA SER A 41 -0.24 -3.35 -6.71
C SER A 41 -0.31 -3.47 -8.24
N ALA A 42 -0.82 -4.58 -8.75
CA ALA A 42 -1.01 -4.78 -10.19
C ALA A 42 -1.89 -3.68 -10.82
N TYR A 43 -2.96 -3.27 -10.14
CA TYR A 43 -3.84 -2.21 -10.64
C TYR A 43 -3.17 -0.82 -10.66
N LEU A 44 -2.40 -0.49 -9.63
CA LEU A 44 -1.67 0.78 -9.50
C LEU A 44 -0.53 0.87 -10.52
N PHE A 45 0.14 -0.25 -10.76
CA PHE A 45 1.32 -0.36 -11.59
C PHE A 45 1.04 -0.77 -13.04
N ARG A 46 -0.23 -0.93 -13.44
CA ARG A 46 -0.62 -1.40 -14.79
C ARG A 46 -0.03 -0.58 -15.96
N ASP A 47 0.23 0.70 -15.73
CA ASP A 47 0.71 1.65 -16.75
C ASP A 47 2.21 1.95 -16.59
N TYR A 48 2.89 1.22 -15.71
CA TYR A 48 4.31 1.36 -15.39
C TYR A 48 5.08 0.10 -15.80
N GLY A 49 6.36 0.30 -16.16
CA GLY A 49 7.32 -0.79 -16.36
C GLY A 49 8.34 -0.79 -15.24
N PHE A 50 8.81 -1.98 -14.86
CA PHE A 50 9.83 -2.18 -13.83
C PHE A 50 10.94 -3.07 -14.40
N GLU A 51 12.17 -2.80 -14.00
CA GLU A 51 13.30 -3.69 -14.27
C GLU A 51 13.42 -4.68 -13.11
N VAL A 52 13.07 -5.94 -13.37
CA VAL A 52 13.09 -7.02 -12.37
C VAL A 52 13.59 -8.31 -13.02
N ASP A 53 14.35 -9.11 -12.27
CA ASP A 53 14.89 -10.39 -12.76
C ASP A 53 13.81 -11.48 -12.83
N ASP A 54 12.85 -11.47 -11.89
CA ASP A 54 11.77 -12.45 -11.77
C ASP A 54 10.44 -11.71 -11.50
N PRO A 55 9.64 -11.41 -12.54
CA PRO A 55 8.36 -10.74 -12.36
C PRO A 55 7.33 -11.69 -11.74
N SER A 56 6.87 -11.34 -10.53
CA SER A 56 5.93 -12.16 -9.77
C SER A 56 4.99 -11.31 -8.92
N ALA A 57 3.96 -11.95 -8.35
CA ALA A 57 3.12 -11.30 -7.34
C ALA A 57 3.94 -10.78 -6.14
N TYR A 58 4.97 -11.53 -5.73
CA TYR A 58 5.87 -11.12 -4.67
C TYR A 58 6.59 -9.82 -5.03
N THR A 59 7.17 -9.76 -6.24
CA THR A 59 7.90 -8.59 -6.74
C THR A 59 6.99 -7.35 -6.79
N LEU A 60 5.74 -7.49 -7.22
CA LEU A 60 4.76 -6.40 -7.20
C LEU A 60 4.48 -5.87 -5.80
N VAL A 61 4.30 -6.76 -4.83
CA VAL A 61 4.04 -6.38 -3.43
C VAL A 61 5.27 -5.76 -2.79
N GLU A 62 6.46 -6.28 -3.10
CA GLU A 62 7.74 -5.71 -2.63
C GLU A 62 7.91 -4.28 -3.15
N THR A 63 7.74 -4.06 -4.46
CA THR A 63 7.75 -2.71 -5.05
C THR A 63 6.68 -1.81 -4.43
N PHE A 64 5.47 -2.33 -4.17
CA PHE A 64 4.42 -1.56 -3.50
C PHE A 64 4.80 -1.15 -2.07
N ILE A 65 5.40 -2.05 -1.30
CA ILE A 65 5.86 -1.75 0.07
C ILE A 65 6.91 -0.62 0.02
N GLU A 66 7.85 -0.70 -0.90
CA GLU A 66 8.92 0.30 -1.05
C GLU A 66 8.39 1.66 -1.52
N GLU A 67 7.62 1.70 -2.60
CA GLU A 67 7.12 2.94 -3.20
C GLU A 67 6.15 3.70 -2.29
N PHE A 68 5.36 2.99 -1.49
CA PHE A 68 4.41 3.60 -0.56
C PHE A 68 4.97 3.77 0.86
N GLY A 69 6.25 3.45 1.08
CA GLY A 69 6.95 3.70 2.34
C GLY A 69 6.44 2.84 3.50
N TYR A 70 5.98 1.63 3.21
CA TYR A 70 5.66 0.64 4.24
C TYR A 70 6.92 -0.06 4.74
N GLU A 71 6.90 -0.46 6.01
CA GLU A 71 7.89 -1.39 6.52
C GLU A 71 7.49 -2.83 6.14
N PHE A 72 8.44 -3.61 5.63
CA PHE A 72 8.20 -5.02 5.33
C PHE A 72 7.81 -5.78 6.61
N GLY A 73 6.63 -6.41 6.61
CA GLY A 73 6.07 -7.03 7.81
C GLY A 73 5.61 -6.06 8.90
N GLY A 74 5.57 -4.76 8.62
CA GLY A 74 5.14 -3.72 9.55
C GLY A 74 3.67 -3.82 9.95
N GLU A 75 3.33 -3.28 11.12
CA GLU A 75 1.95 -3.30 11.66
C GLU A 75 0.96 -2.60 10.71
N ALA A 76 1.34 -1.46 10.14
CA ALA A 76 0.47 -0.71 9.24
C ALA A 76 0.11 -1.52 7.98
N PHE A 77 1.12 -2.14 7.34
CA PHE A 77 0.92 -2.96 6.16
C PHE A 77 0.07 -4.18 6.48
N SER A 78 0.45 -4.96 7.51
CA SER A 78 -0.28 -6.15 7.93
C SER A 78 -1.69 -5.86 8.44
N HIS A 79 -1.98 -4.64 8.90
CA HIS A 79 -3.33 -4.24 9.28
C HIS A 79 -4.22 -3.93 8.07
N LEU A 80 -3.68 -3.22 7.07
CA LEU A 80 -4.44 -2.76 5.90
C LEU A 80 -4.57 -3.81 4.81
N TYR A 81 -3.50 -4.57 4.60
CA TYR A 81 -3.38 -5.47 3.47
C TYR A 81 -3.27 -6.90 3.91
N ARG A 82 -3.76 -7.79 3.04
CA ARG A 82 -3.48 -9.21 3.10
C ARG A 82 -2.65 -9.56 1.87
N THR A 83 -1.63 -10.36 2.08
CA THR A 83 -1.01 -11.12 1.00
C THR A 83 -1.70 -12.46 0.93
N SER A 84 -1.97 -12.93 -0.27
CA SER A 84 -2.66 -14.18 -0.55
C SER A 84 -2.02 -14.79 -1.78
N ASP A 85 -2.12 -16.11 -1.93
CA ASP A 85 -1.61 -16.79 -3.11
C ASP A 85 -2.43 -16.33 -4.33
N SER A 86 -1.96 -15.27 -4.98
CA SER A 86 -2.64 -14.66 -6.11
C SER A 86 -2.32 -15.45 -7.37
N GLU A 87 -3.24 -15.52 -8.32
CA GLU A 87 -2.99 -16.15 -9.62
C GLU A 87 -2.06 -15.32 -10.53
N ILE A 88 -1.44 -14.24 -10.02
CA ILE A 88 -0.49 -13.40 -10.75
C ILE A 88 0.86 -14.11 -10.79
N THR A 89 1.18 -14.62 -11.97
CA THR A 89 2.45 -15.26 -12.31
C THR A 89 3.22 -14.41 -13.33
N GLU A 90 4.44 -14.83 -13.69
CA GLU A 90 5.22 -14.23 -14.78
C GLU A 90 4.41 -14.05 -16.09
N GLU A 91 3.52 -15.00 -16.41
CA GLU A 91 2.66 -14.93 -17.61
C GLU A 91 1.65 -13.77 -17.58
N SER A 92 1.45 -13.14 -16.42
CA SER A 92 0.60 -11.95 -16.27
C SER A 92 1.29 -10.64 -16.67
N PHE A 93 2.61 -10.67 -16.95
CA PHE A 93 3.41 -9.51 -17.29
C PHE A 93 3.71 -9.44 -18.79
N VAL A 94 3.94 -8.23 -19.30
CA VAL A 94 4.35 -7.99 -20.69
C VAL A 94 5.78 -7.47 -20.67
N THR A 95 6.68 -8.19 -21.34
CA THR A 95 8.05 -7.73 -21.58
C THR A 95 8.02 -6.62 -22.63
N ASN A 96 8.69 -5.50 -22.33
CA ASN A 96 8.92 -4.43 -23.29
C ASN A 96 10.40 -4.45 -23.66
N ASP A 97 10.70 -4.60 -24.96
CA ASP A 97 12.05 -4.51 -25.55
C ASP A 97 12.46 -3.06 -25.85
#